data_AF-A0A7J9S6U8-F1
#
_entry.id   AF-A0A7J9S6U8-F1
#
_cell.length_a   1.000
_cell.length_b   1.000
_cell.length_c   1.000
_cell.angle_alpha   90.00
_cell.angle_beta   90.00
_cell.angle_gamma   90.00
#
_symmetry.space_group_name_H-M   'P 1'
#
loop_
_entity.id
_entity.type
_entity.pdbx_description
1 polymer ?
#
loop_
_entity_poly.entity_id
_entity_poly.type
_entity_poly.pdbx_seq_one_letter_code
_entity_poly.pdbx_strand_id
1 'polypeptide(L)'
;MFKREEIIEMANKDFEKAWIETKDLIKAKKINESYPRIKPVFGKTHPVNDTIENLRQAYLRMGFEEYINPVIVDERDIYKQFGPEAMAVLDRCFYLAGLPRPDVGLSDEKISQIEKLGIKVSEHKESLQKILHGYKKGTLDGDDLVLEISNALEISSEMGLKILEEVFPEFKDLTAVSSKLTLRSHMTSGWFLTVSDLMNKKPLPFKLFSIDRCFRREQKEDKSHLMTYHSASCAIAGEGVDINDGKAIAEGLLSQFGFTNFKFIPDEKKSKYYTPETQTEVYAYHPKLKEWLEVATFGVYSPVALSKYGIDVPVMNLGLGVERLAMISGNFADVREMVYPQFYEHKLSDRDVASMVKLDKVPVMDEIYDLTKELIDSCVKNKDLKSPCELTIEKTFSFGKTKKNVKINIFEKEEGKNLLGPSILNEIYVYDGNVIGIPESFDGVKEEFKDFLEKGKAEGVATGIRYIDALCFKITSKLEEAFVSNTSEFKVKVPIVRSLSDINLKIDDIALKQIMSKNKVIDVRGPVFLNVEVKIE
;
A
#
# COMPACT_ATOMS: atom_id res chain seq x y z
N MET A 1 35.31 9.83 10.59
CA MET A 1 36.04 8.61 11.01
C MET A 1 36.88 8.97 12.23
N PHE A 2 36.92 8.10 13.23
CA PHE A 2 37.74 8.31 14.43
C PHE A 2 39.18 7.85 14.18
N LYS A 3 40.13 8.46 14.89
CA LYS A 3 41.54 8.08 14.83
C LYS A 3 41.79 6.91 15.79
N ARG A 4 41.88 5.72 15.23
CA ARG A 4 41.99 4.46 15.98
C ARG A 4 43.17 4.45 16.96
N GLU A 5 44.34 4.90 16.53
CA GLU A 5 45.57 4.86 17.33
C GLU A 5 45.45 5.71 18.60
N GLU A 6 44.88 6.92 18.49
CA GLU A 6 44.65 7.83 19.62
C GLU A 6 43.68 7.21 20.64
N ILE A 7 42.60 6.56 20.18
CA ILE A 7 41.64 5.88 21.07
C ILE A 7 42.31 4.73 21.82
N ILE A 8 43.11 3.91 21.13
CA ILE A 8 43.80 2.77 21.75
C ILE A 8 44.81 3.27 22.80
N GLU A 9 45.54 4.34 22.50
CA GLU A 9 46.47 4.94 23.45
C GLU A 9 45.76 5.48 24.69
N MET A 10 44.64 6.18 24.54
CA MET A 10 43.81 6.64 25.65
C MET A 10 43.31 5.46 26.49
N ALA A 11 42.78 4.42 25.85
CA ALA A 11 42.23 3.25 26.52
C ALA A 11 43.30 2.44 27.30
N ASN A 12 44.53 2.38 26.79
CA ASN A 12 45.65 1.73 27.48
C ASN A 12 46.12 2.51 28.71
N LYS A 13 45.93 3.84 28.74
CA LYS A 13 46.25 4.69 29.91
C LYS A 13 45.17 4.62 30.97
N ASP A 14 43.91 4.76 30.57
CA ASP A 14 42.73 4.71 31.43
C ASP A 14 41.51 4.32 30.60
N PHE A 15 41.12 3.05 30.71
CA PHE A 15 40.04 2.50 29.90
C PHE A 15 38.69 3.15 30.22
N GLU A 16 38.38 3.39 31.48
CA GLU A 16 37.07 3.92 31.90
C GLU A 16 36.92 5.38 31.47
N LYS A 17 37.97 6.19 31.65
CA LYS A 17 38.00 7.56 31.16
C LYS A 17 37.90 7.62 29.64
N ALA A 18 38.68 6.80 28.93
CA ALA A 18 38.62 6.73 27.47
C ALA A 18 37.22 6.29 26.98
N TRP A 19 36.59 5.33 27.66
CA TRP A 19 35.24 4.87 27.34
C TRP A 19 34.19 5.97 27.50
N ILE A 20 34.29 6.81 28.53
CA ILE A 20 33.39 7.96 28.74
C ILE A 20 33.65 9.07 27.71
N GLU A 21 34.89 9.48 27.52
CA GLU A 21 35.26 10.62 26.65
C GLU A 21 35.04 10.32 25.16
N THR A 22 35.25 9.07 24.73
CA THR A 22 35.09 8.70 23.32
C THR A 22 33.63 8.62 22.86
N LYS A 23 32.66 8.75 23.77
CA LYS A 23 31.23 8.87 23.43
C LYS A 23 30.98 10.01 22.42
N ASP A 24 31.68 11.12 22.55
CA ASP A 24 31.49 12.30 21.70
C ASP A 24 31.97 12.10 20.24
N LEU A 25 32.77 11.05 20.00
CA LEU A 25 33.18 10.65 18.66
C LEU A 25 31.99 10.09 17.85
N ILE A 26 30.94 9.61 18.53
CA ILE A 26 29.70 9.14 17.92
C ILE A 26 28.73 10.32 17.84
N LYS A 27 28.78 11.05 16.72
CA LYS A 27 27.85 12.15 16.48
C LYS A 27 26.41 11.64 16.39
N ALA A 28 25.54 12.18 17.24
CA ALA A 28 24.10 11.97 17.11
C ALA A 28 23.61 12.50 15.75
N LYS A 29 22.63 11.80 15.16
CA LYS A 29 21.97 12.26 13.94
C LYS A 29 21.28 13.61 14.14
N LYS A 30 21.08 14.36 13.05
CA LYS A 30 20.25 15.56 13.10
C LYS A 30 18.83 15.18 13.53
N ILE A 31 18.13 16.11 14.17
CA ILE A 31 16.86 15.85 14.87
C ILE A 31 15.77 15.36 13.92
N ASN A 32 15.72 15.86 12.68
CA ASN A 32 14.77 15.36 11.68
C ASN A 32 15.14 14.00 11.07
N GLU A 33 16.34 13.49 11.38
CA GLU A 33 16.86 12.17 10.98
C GLU A 33 16.95 11.19 12.16
N SER A 34 16.48 11.60 13.34
CA SER A 34 16.41 10.75 14.53
C SER A 34 15.10 9.96 14.59
N TYR A 35 15.09 8.91 15.40
CA TYR A 35 13.88 8.12 15.63
C TYR A 35 12.81 8.96 16.38
N PRO A 36 11.50 8.86 16.04
CA PRO A 36 10.86 7.94 15.10
C PRO A 36 10.78 8.40 13.63
N ARG A 37 11.35 9.57 13.27
CA ARG A 37 11.32 10.10 11.90
C ARG A 37 12.13 9.25 10.92
N ILE A 38 13.21 8.61 11.40
CA ILE A 38 13.88 7.54 10.66
C ILE A 38 13.08 6.24 10.78
N LYS A 39 12.68 5.68 9.62
CA LYS A 39 11.92 4.43 9.54
C LYS A 39 12.73 3.32 8.87
N PRO A 40 12.54 2.06 9.28
CA PRO A 40 12.93 0.94 8.45
C PRO A 40 12.08 0.92 7.17
N VAL A 41 12.72 0.63 6.03
CA VAL A 41 12.04 0.43 4.74
C VAL A 41 12.20 -1.04 4.37
N PHE A 42 11.08 -1.71 4.15
CA PHE A 42 11.04 -3.12 3.77
C PHE A 42 9.87 -3.35 2.81
N GLY A 43 9.99 -4.38 1.96
CA GLY A 43 8.92 -4.81 1.08
C GLY A 43 7.73 -5.32 1.90
N LYS A 44 6.52 -4.91 1.54
CA LYS A 44 5.28 -5.38 2.15
C LYS A 44 4.57 -6.31 1.17
N THR A 45 4.15 -7.46 1.65
CA THR A 45 3.37 -8.41 0.86
C THR A 45 1.89 -8.00 0.81
N HIS A 46 1.17 -8.56 -0.15
CA HIS A 46 -0.27 -8.38 -0.27
C HIS A 46 -0.98 -9.58 0.37
N PRO A 47 -2.01 -9.38 1.23
CA PRO A 47 -2.63 -10.46 2.01
C PRO A 47 -3.18 -11.60 1.14
N VAL A 48 -3.73 -11.28 -0.03
CA VAL A 48 -4.21 -12.29 -0.99
C VAL A 48 -3.06 -13.11 -1.55
N ASN A 49 -1.95 -12.47 -1.95
CA ASN A 49 -0.81 -13.18 -2.55
C ASN A 49 -0.11 -14.08 -1.52
N ASP A 50 0.01 -13.62 -0.28
CA ASP A 50 0.49 -14.47 0.82
C ASP A 50 -0.41 -15.69 1.03
N THR A 51 -1.73 -15.49 0.95
CA THR A 51 -2.70 -16.57 1.07
C THR A 51 -2.59 -17.55 -0.10
N ILE A 52 -2.40 -17.07 -1.34
CA ILE A 52 -2.15 -17.90 -2.52
C ILE A 52 -0.90 -18.75 -2.31
N GLU A 53 0.22 -18.15 -1.93
CA GLU A 53 1.47 -18.87 -1.74
C GLU A 53 1.35 -19.90 -0.61
N ASN A 54 0.71 -19.53 0.51
CA ASN A 54 0.46 -20.47 1.61
C ASN A 54 -0.43 -21.65 1.17
N LEU A 55 -1.48 -21.40 0.37
CA LEU A 55 -2.35 -22.45 -0.16
C LEU A 55 -1.59 -23.34 -1.15
N ARG A 56 -0.75 -22.76 -2.00
CA ARG A 56 0.12 -23.47 -2.93
C ARG A 56 1.03 -24.43 -2.18
N GLN A 57 1.71 -23.95 -1.14
CA GLN A 57 2.53 -24.79 -0.27
C GLN A 57 1.71 -25.87 0.45
N ALA A 58 0.49 -25.55 0.87
CA ALA A 58 -0.39 -26.52 1.54
C ALA A 58 -0.77 -27.69 0.63
N TYR A 59 -1.10 -27.43 -0.65
CA TYR A 59 -1.35 -28.48 -1.64
C TYR A 59 -0.10 -29.30 -1.96
N LEU A 60 1.05 -28.65 -2.15
CA LEU A 60 2.32 -29.34 -2.42
C LEU A 60 2.69 -30.32 -1.29
N ARG A 61 2.51 -29.91 -0.02
CA ARG A 61 2.76 -30.77 1.15
C ARG A 61 1.81 -31.98 1.22
N MET A 62 0.64 -31.88 0.60
CA MET A 62 -0.33 -32.97 0.50
C MET A 62 -0.07 -33.89 -0.72
N GLY A 63 0.99 -33.65 -1.48
CA GLY A 63 1.37 -34.45 -2.64
C GLY A 63 0.53 -34.18 -3.89
N PHE A 64 -0.10 -33.02 -4.00
CA PHE A 64 -0.75 -32.58 -5.23
C PHE A 64 0.27 -31.99 -6.20
N GLU A 65 0.02 -32.15 -7.49
CA GLU A 65 0.83 -31.58 -8.57
C GLU A 65 0.20 -30.28 -9.10
N GLU A 66 1.01 -29.25 -9.30
CA GLU A 66 0.56 -27.93 -9.72
C GLU A 66 0.32 -27.86 -11.23
N TYR A 67 -0.86 -27.35 -11.63
CA TYR A 67 -1.26 -27.19 -13.03
C TYR A 67 -1.83 -25.80 -13.30
N ILE A 68 -1.78 -25.39 -14.57
CA ILE A 68 -2.49 -24.21 -15.08
C ILE A 68 -3.60 -24.70 -16.01
N ASN A 69 -4.84 -24.40 -15.64
CA ASN A 69 -6.01 -24.75 -16.44
C ASN A 69 -6.34 -23.64 -17.46
N PRO A 70 -7.00 -23.95 -18.59
CA PRO A 70 -7.51 -22.93 -19.50
C PRO A 70 -8.40 -21.91 -18.78
N VAL A 71 -8.14 -20.63 -18.97
CA VAL A 71 -8.95 -19.52 -18.41
C VAL A 71 -10.12 -19.20 -19.34
N ILE A 72 -9.86 -19.20 -20.63
CA ILE A 72 -10.85 -18.97 -21.69
C ILE A 72 -11.37 -20.33 -22.15
N VAL A 73 -12.68 -20.52 -22.13
CA VAL A 73 -13.35 -21.76 -22.54
C VAL A 73 -14.54 -21.44 -23.45
N ASP A 74 -14.82 -22.34 -24.38
CA ASP A 74 -15.96 -22.21 -25.28
C ASP A 74 -17.27 -22.52 -24.52
N GLU A 75 -18.35 -21.78 -24.81
CA GLU A 75 -19.67 -22.02 -24.19
C GLU A 75 -20.11 -23.49 -24.29
N ARG A 76 -19.70 -24.21 -25.34
CA ARG A 76 -20.01 -25.63 -25.55
C ARG A 76 -19.48 -26.51 -24.44
N ASP A 77 -18.33 -26.18 -23.84
CA ASP A 77 -17.77 -26.96 -22.74
C ASP A 77 -18.61 -26.78 -21.46
N ILE A 78 -19.22 -25.61 -21.26
CA ILE A 78 -20.21 -25.38 -20.19
C ILE A 78 -21.46 -26.23 -20.43
N TYR A 79 -21.95 -26.32 -21.67
CA TYR A 79 -23.06 -27.24 -22.02
C TYR A 79 -22.70 -28.72 -21.83
N LYS A 80 -21.45 -29.13 -22.09
CA LYS A 80 -21.02 -30.51 -21.78
C LYS A 80 -21.10 -30.77 -20.28
N GLN A 81 -20.60 -29.85 -19.47
CA GLN A 81 -20.52 -29.98 -18.00
C GLN A 81 -21.88 -29.91 -17.31
N PHE A 82 -22.67 -28.87 -17.59
CA PHE A 82 -23.93 -28.57 -16.91
C PHE A 82 -25.17 -29.11 -17.65
N GLY A 83 -25.03 -29.54 -18.91
CA GLY A 83 -26.17 -29.97 -19.71
C GLY A 83 -27.17 -28.82 -19.91
N PRO A 84 -28.49 -29.06 -19.81
CA PRO A 84 -29.51 -28.02 -19.96
C PRO A 84 -29.39 -26.86 -18.95
N GLU A 85 -28.80 -27.08 -17.76
CA GLU A 85 -28.60 -26.03 -16.75
C GLU A 85 -27.60 -24.95 -17.23
N ALA A 86 -26.77 -25.25 -18.22
CA ALA A 86 -25.83 -24.29 -18.80
C ALA A 86 -26.51 -23.01 -19.29
N MET A 87 -27.76 -23.07 -19.76
CA MET A 87 -28.51 -21.88 -20.20
C MET A 87 -28.71 -20.84 -19.08
N ALA A 88 -28.79 -21.29 -17.83
CA ALA A 88 -28.86 -20.41 -16.66
C ALA A 88 -27.45 -20.06 -16.15
N VAL A 89 -26.52 -21.02 -16.17
CA VAL A 89 -25.16 -20.82 -15.64
C VAL A 89 -24.32 -19.87 -16.50
N LEU A 90 -24.56 -19.83 -17.82
CA LEU A 90 -23.87 -18.90 -18.72
C LEU A 90 -24.23 -17.43 -18.44
N ASP A 91 -25.33 -17.14 -17.74
CA ASP A 91 -25.68 -15.78 -17.35
C ASP A 91 -24.62 -15.14 -16.42
N ARG A 92 -23.98 -15.93 -15.56
CA ARG A 92 -22.91 -15.44 -14.67
C ARG A 92 -21.51 -15.47 -15.30
N CYS A 93 -21.38 -15.85 -16.58
CA CYS A 93 -20.10 -15.88 -17.29
C CYS A 93 -19.91 -14.61 -18.13
N PHE A 94 -18.67 -14.13 -18.22
CA PHE A 94 -18.32 -13.07 -19.17
C PHE A 94 -17.99 -13.66 -20.52
N TYR A 95 -18.64 -13.17 -21.58
CA TYR A 95 -18.27 -13.48 -22.96
C TYR A 95 -17.18 -12.53 -23.44
N LEU A 96 -16.26 -13.04 -24.25
CA LEU A 96 -15.20 -12.25 -24.85
C LEU A 96 -15.72 -11.60 -26.14
N ALA A 97 -15.54 -10.29 -26.24
CA ALA A 97 -15.83 -9.50 -27.41
C ALA A 97 -14.57 -8.78 -27.90
N GLY A 98 -14.47 -8.57 -29.21
CA GLY A 98 -13.38 -7.82 -29.82
C GLY A 98 -13.90 -6.84 -30.86
N LEU A 99 -13.15 -5.76 -31.10
CA LEU A 99 -13.46 -4.85 -32.20
C LEU A 99 -13.14 -5.56 -33.52
N PRO A 100 -14.07 -5.57 -34.51
CA PRO A 100 -13.74 -6.05 -35.83
C PRO A 100 -12.75 -5.10 -36.50
N ARG A 101 -11.94 -5.60 -37.44
CA ARG A 101 -11.13 -4.72 -38.29
C ARG A 101 -12.08 -3.98 -39.25
N PRO A 102 -12.02 -2.64 -39.34
CA PRO A 102 -12.92 -1.85 -40.16
C PRO A 102 -12.63 -2.08 -41.64
N ASP A 103 -13.67 -2.04 -42.47
CA ASP A 103 -13.52 -2.07 -43.92
C ASP A 103 -13.24 -0.65 -44.43
N VAL A 104 -11.98 -0.22 -44.33
CA VAL A 104 -11.56 1.12 -44.76
C VAL A 104 -10.86 1.08 -46.11
N GLY A 105 -11.54 1.61 -47.13
CA GLY A 105 -10.94 1.93 -48.42
C GLY A 105 -10.34 3.34 -48.45
N LEU A 106 -9.45 3.60 -49.41
CA LEU A 106 -8.91 4.93 -49.70
C LEU A 106 -9.68 5.56 -50.88
N SER A 107 -10.81 6.21 -50.58
CA SER A 107 -11.61 6.94 -51.57
C SER A 107 -10.95 8.27 -51.97
N ASP A 108 -11.34 8.83 -53.12
CA ASP A 108 -10.82 10.13 -53.57
C ASP A 108 -11.19 11.28 -52.60
N GLU A 109 -12.29 11.14 -51.86
CA GLU A 109 -12.66 12.06 -50.78
C GLU A 109 -11.67 12.00 -49.62
N LYS A 110 -11.28 10.80 -49.18
CA LYS A 110 -10.28 10.63 -48.12
C LYS A 110 -8.90 11.14 -48.52
N ILE A 111 -8.50 10.91 -49.77
CA ILE A 111 -7.27 11.48 -50.32
C ILE A 111 -7.34 13.02 -50.26
N SER A 112 -8.44 13.61 -50.70
CA SER A 112 -8.65 15.06 -50.64
C SER A 112 -8.60 15.62 -49.21
N GLN A 113 -9.07 14.85 -48.22
CA GLN A 113 -8.99 15.23 -46.80
C GLN A 113 -7.55 15.19 -46.28
N ILE A 114 -6.77 14.18 -46.64
CA ILE A 114 -5.34 14.11 -46.29
C ILE A 114 -4.56 15.27 -46.94
N GLU A 115 -4.87 15.60 -48.20
CA GLU A 115 -4.23 16.71 -48.90
C GLU A 115 -4.57 18.08 -48.28
N LYS A 116 -5.77 18.25 -47.73
CA LYS A 116 -6.14 19.46 -46.93
C LYS A 116 -5.28 19.62 -45.67
N LEU A 117 -4.68 18.55 -45.17
CA LEU A 117 -3.72 18.59 -44.05
C LEU A 117 -2.30 19.00 -44.49
N GLY A 118 -2.09 19.30 -45.77
CA GLY A 118 -0.80 19.72 -46.32
C GLY A 118 0.11 18.56 -46.74
N ILE A 119 -0.45 17.36 -46.91
CA ILE A 119 0.30 16.12 -47.15
C ILE A 119 0.05 15.65 -48.59
N LYS A 120 1.11 15.39 -49.36
CA LYS A 120 0.99 14.94 -50.75
C LYS A 120 0.79 13.42 -50.80
N VAL A 121 -0.39 12.97 -51.20
CA VAL A 121 -0.74 11.53 -51.21
C VAL A 121 -0.54 10.90 -52.59
N SER A 122 -0.44 11.69 -53.66
CA SER A 122 -0.38 11.21 -55.04
C SER A 122 0.76 10.21 -55.32
N GLU A 123 1.91 10.35 -54.66
CA GLU A 123 3.08 9.48 -54.83
C GLU A 123 3.07 8.26 -53.89
N HIS A 124 2.23 8.27 -52.85
CA HIS A 124 2.22 7.29 -51.76
C HIS A 124 0.90 6.50 -51.65
N LYS A 125 -0.03 6.70 -52.60
CA LYS A 125 -1.38 6.11 -52.61
C LYS A 125 -1.36 4.58 -52.51
N GLU A 126 -0.52 3.91 -53.27
CA GLU A 126 -0.41 2.44 -53.28
C GLU A 126 0.09 1.89 -51.94
N SER A 127 1.08 2.55 -51.33
CA SER A 127 1.63 2.17 -50.02
C SER A 127 0.57 2.30 -48.92
N LEU A 128 -0.17 3.41 -48.89
CA LEU A 128 -1.25 3.62 -47.92
C LEU A 128 -2.38 2.60 -48.10
N GLN A 129 -2.78 2.30 -49.34
CA GLN A 129 -3.79 1.26 -49.62
C GLN A 129 -3.32 -0.12 -49.16
N LYS A 130 -2.04 -0.46 -49.37
CA LYS A 130 -1.46 -1.73 -48.93
C LYS A 130 -1.49 -1.85 -47.41
N ILE A 131 -1.20 -0.78 -46.67
CA ILE A 131 -1.26 -0.74 -45.21
C ILE A 131 -2.70 -0.97 -44.71
N LEU A 132 -3.67 -0.22 -45.25
CA LEU A 132 -5.08 -0.36 -44.87
C LEU A 132 -5.62 -1.76 -45.19
N HIS A 133 -5.21 -2.34 -46.33
CA HIS A 133 -5.57 -3.71 -46.70
C HIS A 133 -4.90 -4.75 -45.81
N GLY A 134 -3.63 -4.55 -45.45
CA GLY A 134 -2.90 -5.40 -44.50
C GLY A 134 -3.56 -5.38 -43.12
N TYR A 135 -3.96 -4.21 -42.67
CA TYR A 135 -4.70 -4.03 -41.42
C TYR A 135 -6.05 -4.78 -41.42
N LYS A 136 -6.82 -4.66 -42.52
CA LYS A 136 -8.07 -5.40 -42.71
C LYS A 136 -7.86 -6.92 -42.66
N LYS A 137 -6.77 -7.42 -43.26
CA LYS A 137 -6.42 -8.85 -43.25
C LYS A 137 -5.83 -9.34 -41.93
N GLY A 138 -5.55 -8.45 -40.99
CA GLY A 138 -4.89 -8.78 -39.73
C GLY A 138 -3.42 -9.15 -39.87
N THR A 139 -2.76 -8.76 -40.98
CA THR A 139 -1.31 -8.93 -41.15
C THR A 139 -0.52 -7.78 -40.53
N LEU A 140 -1.20 -6.76 -40.01
CA LEU A 140 -0.64 -5.56 -39.40
C LEU A 140 -1.37 -5.29 -38.09
N ASP A 141 -0.60 -5.05 -37.03
CA ASP A 141 -1.13 -4.85 -35.68
C ASP A 141 -1.66 -3.43 -35.47
N GLY A 142 -2.58 -3.29 -34.50
CA GLY A 142 -3.15 -1.98 -34.15
C GLY A 142 -2.09 -0.96 -33.75
N ASP A 143 -1.10 -1.42 -33.00
CA ASP A 143 -0.04 -0.58 -32.44
C ASP A 143 0.86 0.01 -33.53
N ASP A 144 1.03 -0.70 -34.64
CA ASP A 144 1.89 -0.29 -35.74
C ASP A 144 1.18 0.59 -36.77
N LEU A 145 -0.16 0.63 -36.77
CA LEU A 145 -0.94 1.28 -37.83
C LEU A 145 -0.57 2.75 -38.03
N VAL A 146 -0.41 3.52 -36.95
CA VAL A 146 -0.03 4.94 -37.03
C VAL A 146 1.38 5.09 -37.57
N LEU A 147 2.31 4.25 -37.11
CA LEU A 147 3.71 4.28 -37.55
C LEU A 147 3.82 3.95 -39.04
N GLU A 148 3.10 2.92 -39.50
CA GLU A 148 3.09 2.48 -40.88
C GLU A 148 2.46 3.52 -41.80
N ILE A 149 1.35 4.15 -41.40
CA ILE A 149 0.77 5.30 -42.13
C ILE A 149 1.78 6.45 -42.21
N SER A 150 2.50 6.72 -41.13
CA SER A 150 3.49 7.82 -41.06
C SER A 150 4.68 7.55 -41.97
N ASN A 151 5.21 6.33 -41.95
CA ASN A 151 6.31 5.90 -42.82
C ASN A 151 5.90 5.91 -44.29
N ALA A 152 4.68 5.46 -44.62
CA ALA A 152 4.23 5.43 -45.99
C ALA A 152 4.03 6.82 -46.60
N LEU A 153 3.66 7.81 -45.80
CA LEU A 153 3.45 9.19 -46.22
C LEU A 153 4.66 10.09 -45.95
N GLU A 154 5.74 9.56 -45.38
CA GLU A 154 6.94 10.30 -44.97
C GLU A 154 6.63 11.51 -44.04
N ILE A 155 5.70 11.31 -43.11
CA ILE A 155 5.24 12.32 -42.16
C ILE A 155 5.60 11.95 -40.71
N SER A 156 5.42 12.87 -39.77
CA SER A 156 5.56 12.59 -38.34
C SER A 156 4.43 11.68 -37.83
N SER A 157 4.69 10.92 -36.76
CA SER A 157 3.68 10.09 -36.08
C SER A 157 2.46 10.88 -35.61
N GLU A 158 2.66 12.13 -35.18
CA GLU A 158 1.58 13.05 -34.80
C GLU A 158 0.64 13.31 -35.98
N MET A 159 1.20 13.49 -37.17
CA MET A 159 0.42 13.71 -38.38
C MET A 159 -0.24 12.42 -38.88
N GLY A 160 0.42 11.26 -38.75
CA GLY A 160 -0.19 9.97 -39.04
C GLY A 160 -1.39 9.66 -38.14
N LEU A 161 -1.32 10.02 -36.86
CA LEU A 161 -2.44 9.92 -35.93
C LEU A 161 -3.57 10.88 -36.32
N LYS A 162 -3.24 12.13 -36.68
CA LYS A 162 -4.22 13.11 -37.14
C LYS A 162 -4.97 12.64 -38.39
N ILE A 163 -4.28 12.00 -39.33
CA ILE A 163 -4.90 11.36 -40.49
C ILE A 163 -5.87 10.26 -40.03
N LEU A 164 -5.44 9.36 -39.16
CA LEU A 164 -6.30 8.28 -38.67
C LEU A 164 -7.57 8.84 -38.00
N GLU A 165 -7.44 9.93 -37.25
CA GLU A 165 -8.54 10.56 -36.55
C GLU A 165 -9.53 11.30 -37.45
N GLU A 166 -9.02 12.15 -38.35
CA GLU A 166 -9.86 13.06 -39.16
C GLU A 166 -10.36 12.43 -40.46
N VAL A 167 -9.61 11.48 -41.03
CA VAL A 167 -9.87 10.90 -42.36
C VAL A 167 -10.52 9.52 -42.27
N PHE A 168 -10.29 8.80 -41.18
CA PHE A 168 -10.83 7.45 -40.97
C PHE A 168 -11.71 7.37 -39.71
N PRO A 169 -12.83 8.14 -39.66
CA PRO A 169 -13.73 8.13 -38.50
C PRO A 169 -14.36 6.76 -38.24
N GLU A 170 -14.36 5.85 -39.22
CA GLU A 170 -14.91 4.50 -39.07
C GLU A 170 -14.24 3.69 -37.96
N PHE A 171 -13.00 4.04 -37.59
CA PHE A 171 -12.32 3.45 -36.44
C PHE A 171 -12.97 3.82 -35.10
N LYS A 172 -13.61 5.00 -35.01
CA LYS A 172 -14.32 5.47 -33.80
C LYS A 172 -15.68 4.78 -33.65
N ASP A 173 -16.31 4.41 -34.76
CA ASP A 173 -17.65 3.82 -34.77
C ASP A 173 -17.65 2.29 -34.56
N LEU A 174 -16.48 1.67 -34.42
CA LEU A 174 -16.37 0.23 -34.18
C LEU A 174 -16.99 -0.18 -32.85
N THR A 175 -17.96 -1.08 -32.90
CA THR A 175 -18.54 -1.72 -31.72
C THR A 175 -17.98 -3.13 -31.54
N ALA A 176 -17.76 -3.55 -30.29
CA ALA A 176 -17.26 -4.89 -30.00
C ALA A 176 -18.29 -5.96 -30.38
N VAL A 177 -17.85 -7.01 -31.07
CA VAL A 177 -18.67 -8.16 -31.44
C VAL A 177 -18.35 -9.32 -30.51
N SER A 178 -19.37 -9.84 -29.83
CA SER A 178 -19.21 -10.97 -28.92
C SER A 178 -18.88 -12.26 -29.68
N SER A 179 -17.94 -13.02 -29.14
CA SER A 179 -17.65 -14.40 -29.55
C SER A 179 -18.45 -15.41 -28.72
N LYS A 180 -18.20 -16.71 -28.94
CA LYS A 180 -18.68 -17.82 -28.10
C LYS A 180 -17.69 -18.24 -27.01
N LEU A 181 -16.57 -17.52 -26.91
CA LEU A 181 -15.56 -17.74 -25.88
C LEU A 181 -15.98 -17.01 -24.61
N THR A 182 -15.82 -17.68 -23.48
CA THR A 182 -16.17 -17.18 -22.15
C THR A 182 -14.96 -17.25 -21.23
N LEU A 183 -14.94 -16.37 -20.23
CA LEU A 183 -14.05 -16.52 -19.08
C LEU A 183 -14.66 -17.53 -18.10
N ARG A 184 -13.85 -18.46 -17.59
CA ARG A 184 -14.31 -19.46 -16.62
C ARG A 184 -14.84 -18.77 -15.35
N SER A 185 -16.00 -19.22 -14.88
CA SER A 185 -16.58 -18.74 -13.61
C SER A 185 -16.07 -19.47 -12.38
N HIS A 186 -15.39 -20.60 -12.57
CA HIS A 186 -14.77 -21.44 -11.54
C HIS A 186 -13.77 -22.41 -12.23
N MET A 187 -12.85 -23.00 -11.47
CA MET A 187 -11.76 -23.83 -12.02
C MET A 187 -12.24 -25.08 -12.75
N THR A 188 -13.40 -25.61 -12.35
CA THR A 188 -14.02 -26.82 -12.92
C THR A 188 -14.12 -26.78 -14.44
N SER A 189 -14.43 -25.64 -15.04
CA SER A 189 -14.57 -25.54 -16.49
C SER A 189 -13.28 -25.85 -17.23
N GLY A 190 -12.13 -25.56 -16.62
CA GLY A 190 -10.82 -25.96 -17.13
C GLY A 190 -10.40 -27.37 -16.71
N TRP A 191 -10.80 -27.84 -15.51
CA TRP A 191 -10.44 -29.17 -15.03
C TRP A 191 -10.90 -30.30 -15.94
N PHE A 192 -12.11 -30.25 -16.51
CA PHE A 192 -12.56 -31.28 -17.44
C PHE A 192 -11.64 -31.42 -18.67
N LEU A 193 -11.19 -30.29 -19.22
CA LEU A 193 -10.27 -30.26 -20.37
C LEU A 193 -8.90 -30.84 -19.99
N THR A 194 -8.34 -30.39 -18.86
CA THR A 194 -7.04 -30.85 -18.37
C THR A 194 -7.05 -32.34 -18.01
N VAL A 195 -8.05 -32.80 -17.27
CA VAL A 195 -8.16 -34.21 -16.85
C VAL A 195 -8.36 -35.11 -18.08
N SER A 196 -9.22 -34.71 -19.02
CA SER A 196 -9.44 -35.44 -20.28
C SER A 196 -8.14 -35.72 -21.04
N ASP A 197 -7.29 -34.70 -21.17
CA ASP A 197 -6.01 -34.82 -21.87
C ASP A 197 -4.98 -35.66 -21.07
N LEU A 198 -5.08 -35.69 -19.74
CA LEU A 198 -4.18 -36.44 -18.87
C LEU A 198 -4.55 -37.92 -18.70
N MET A 199 -5.81 -38.32 -18.96
CA MET A 199 -6.29 -39.69 -18.74
C MET A 199 -5.40 -40.76 -19.40
N ASN A 200 -4.85 -40.49 -20.58
CA ASN A 200 -3.99 -41.42 -21.33
C ASN A 200 -2.49 -41.14 -21.16
N LYS A 201 -2.12 -40.17 -20.33
CA LYS A 201 -0.73 -39.70 -20.16
C LYS A 201 -0.19 -39.96 -18.76
N LYS A 202 -1.05 -40.28 -17.80
CA LYS A 202 -0.67 -40.49 -16.39
C LYS A 202 -1.32 -41.73 -15.78
N PRO A 203 -0.60 -42.43 -14.90
CA PRO A 203 -1.19 -43.50 -14.11
C PRO A 203 -2.18 -42.94 -13.08
N LEU A 204 -3.24 -43.69 -12.81
CA LEU A 204 -4.19 -43.42 -11.74
C LEU A 204 -3.70 -44.00 -10.39
N PRO A 205 -4.10 -43.40 -9.25
CA PRO A 205 -4.76 -42.10 -9.15
C PRO A 205 -3.77 -40.95 -9.34
N PHE A 206 -4.25 -39.81 -9.84
CA PHE A 206 -3.45 -38.57 -9.86
C PHE A 206 -4.18 -37.43 -9.15
N LYS A 207 -3.40 -36.56 -8.50
CA LYS A 207 -3.86 -35.44 -7.68
C LYS A 207 -3.32 -34.15 -8.26
N LEU A 208 -4.21 -33.25 -8.69
CA LEU A 208 -3.86 -32.00 -9.35
C LEU A 208 -4.39 -30.82 -8.56
N PHE A 209 -3.67 -29.72 -8.50
CA PHE A 209 -4.19 -28.46 -7.97
C PHE A 209 -3.80 -27.27 -8.85
N SER A 210 -4.57 -26.20 -8.75
CA SER A 210 -4.35 -24.94 -9.44
C SER A 210 -4.93 -23.82 -8.59
N ILE A 211 -4.17 -22.73 -8.42
CA ILE A 211 -4.64 -21.53 -7.73
C ILE A 211 -4.53 -20.38 -8.72
N ASP A 212 -5.67 -19.98 -9.27
CA ASP A 212 -5.70 -19.00 -10.36
C ASP A 212 -7.04 -18.28 -10.41
N ARG A 213 -7.10 -17.21 -11.22
CA ARG A 213 -8.26 -16.33 -11.35
C ARG A 213 -9.45 -17.01 -12.00
N CYS A 214 -10.62 -16.62 -11.53
CA CYS A 214 -11.93 -16.93 -12.08
C CYS A 214 -12.75 -15.63 -12.16
N PHE A 215 -13.74 -15.62 -13.05
CA PHE A 215 -14.51 -14.43 -13.38
C PHE A 215 -16.00 -14.72 -13.31
N ARG A 216 -16.71 -14.05 -12.41
CA ARG A 216 -18.12 -14.30 -12.17
C ARG A 216 -18.88 -12.98 -12.22
N ARG A 217 -19.83 -12.89 -13.14
CA ARG A 217 -20.68 -11.71 -13.28
C ARG A 217 -21.71 -11.72 -12.15
N GLU A 218 -21.44 -10.91 -11.13
CA GLU A 218 -22.41 -10.58 -10.08
C GLU A 218 -23.13 -9.28 -10.44
N GLN A 219 -24.34 -9.08 -9.93
CA GLN A 219 -25.09 -7.83 -10.17
C GLN A 219 -24.30 -6.59 -9.68
N LYS A 220 -23.58 -6.75 -8.57
CA LYS A 220 -22.68 -5.74 -7.99
C LYS A 220 -21.64 -6.44 -7.11
N GLU A 221 -20.44 -5.87 -7.04
CA GLU A 221 -19.45 -6.25 -6.04
C GLU A 221 -19.88 -5.80 -4.63
N ASP A 222 -19.67 -6.68 -3.64
CA ASP A 222 -20.09 -6.48 -2.26
C ASP A 222 -18.95 -6.79 -1.26
N LYS A 223 -19.27 -6.92 0.03
CA LYS A 223 -18.28 -7.18 1.08
C LYS A 223 -17.60 -8.55 0.97
N SER A 224 -18.17 -9.46 0.21
CA SER A 224 -17.77 -10.86 0.06
C SER A 224 -17.53 -11.31 -1.37
N HIS A 225 -18.01 -10.57 -2.37
CA HIS A 225 -17.96 -10.96 -3.78
C HIS A 225 -17.33 -9.88 -4.65
N LEU A 226 -16.40 -10.31 -5.49
CA LEU A 226 -15.79 -9.53 -6.57
C LEU A 226 -16.12 -10.19 -7.92
N MET A 227 -16.07 -9.42 -9.00
CA MET A 227 -16.25 -9.97 -10.35
C MET A 227 -15.07 -10.84 -10.79
N THR A 228 -13.89 -10.63 -10.20
CA THR A 228 -12.70 -11.48 -10.34
C THR A 228 -12.24 -11.93 -8.96
N TYR A 229 -11.97 -13.22 -8.82
CA TYR A 229 -11.51 -13.82 -7.57
C TYR A 229 -10.52 -14.95 -7.87
N HIS A 230 -9.80 -15.44 -6.87
CA HIS A 230 -8.91 -16.58 -7.01
C HIS A 230 -9.58 -17.84 -6.45
N SER A 231 -9.60 -18.89 -7.25
CA SER A 231 -10.03 -20.21 -6.81
C SER A 231 -8.81 -21.06 -6.56
N ALA A 232 -8.62 -21.47 -5.31
CA ALA A 232 -7.69 -22.53 -4.96
C ALA A 232 -8.42 -23.86 -5.11
N SER A 233 -8.20 -24.54 -6.23
CA SER A 233 -8.97 -25.72 -6.59
C SER A 233 -8.08 -26.91 -6.86
N CYS A 234 -8.61 -28.11 -6.61
CA CYS A 234 -7.94 -29.36 -6.91
C CYS A 234 -8.89 -30.37 -7.54
N ALA A 235 -8.31 -31.35 -8.24
CA ALA A 235 -9.01 -32.50 -8.79
C ALA A 235 -8.23 -33.78 -8.48
N ILE A 236 -8.93 -34.83 -8.07
CA ILE A 236 -8.37 -36.19 -7.93
C ILE A 236 -9.17 -37.11 -8.83
N ALA A 237 -8.47 -37.80 -9.73
CA ALA A 237 -9.05 -38.82 -10.60
C ALA A 237 -8.56 -40.21 -10.18
N GLY A 238 -9.47 -41.17 -10.07
CA GLY A 238 -9.14 -42.56 -9.72
C GLY A 238 -10.37 -43.43 -9.50
N GLU A 239 -10.21 -44.74 -9.67
CA GLU A 239 -11.32 -45.72 -9.61
C GLU A 239 -12.03 -45.77 -8.25
N GLY A 240 -11.31 -45.51 -7.15
CA GLY A 240 -11.83 -45.53 -5.79
C GLY A 240 -12.17 -44.17 -5.19
N VAL A 241 -12.20 -43.10 -5.99
CA VAL A 241 -12.41 -41.73 -5.50
C VAL A 241 -13.88 -41.48 -5.16
N ASP A 242 -14.14 -40.95 -3.96
CA ASP A 242 -15.47 -40.62 -3.49
C ASP A 242 -15.56 -39.26 -2.75
N ILE A 243 -16.69 -39.01 -2.09
CA ILE A 243 -16.94 -37.77 -1.33
C ILE A 243 -16.05 -37.63 -0.08
N ASN A 244 -15.57 -38.74 0.48
CA ASN A 244 -14.72 -38.75 1.68
C ASN A 244 -13.31 -38.25 1.36
N ASP A 245 -12.81 -38.46 0.15
CA ASP A 245 -11.59 -37.81 -0.33
C ASP A 245 -11.71 -36.28 -0.22
N GLY A 246 -12.85 -35.73 -0.68
CA GLY A 246 -13.12 -34.29 -0.58
C GLY A 246 -13.11 -33.77 0.86
N LYS A 247 -13.68 -34.51 1.81
CA LYS A 247 -13.63 -34.17 3.25
C LYS A 247 -12.21 -34.20 3.79
N ALA A 248 -11.46 -35.26 3.51
CA ALA A 248 -10.07 -35.42 3.97
C ALA A 248 -9.16 -34.31 3.42
N ILE A 249 -9.39 -33.89 2.17
CA ILE A 249 -8.62 -32.80 1.54
C ILE A 249 -9.00 -31.46 2.13
N ALA A 250 -10.30 -31.19 2.34
CA ALA A 250 -10.75 -29.97 2.98
C ALA A 250 -10.14 -29.81 4.38
N GLU A 251 -10.17 -30.88 5.19
CA GLU A 251 -9.57 -30.92 6.52
C GLU A 251 -8.04 -30.74 6.46
N GLY A 252 -7.35 -31.49 5.59
CA GLY A 252 -5.90 -31.40 5.42
C GLY A 252 -5.43 -30.04 4.91
N LEU A 253 -6.24 -29.35 4.11
CA LEU A 253 -5.95 -28.00 3.63
C LEU A 253 -6.16 -26.97 4.74
N LEU A 254 -7.33 -26.96 5.36
CA LEU A 254 -7.70 -25.93 6.34
C LEU A 254 -6.96 -26.08 7.69
N SER A 255 -6.62 -27.30 8.10
CA SER A 255 -5.83 -27.53 9.32
C SER A 255 -4.44 -26.87 9.26
N GLN A 256 -3.84 -26.77 8.08
CA GLN A 256 -2.57 -26.06 7.86
C GLN A 256 -2.69 -24.53 8.05
N PHE A 257 -3.91 -23.98 8.05
CA PHE A 257 -4.21 -22.58 8.37
C PHE A 257 -4.70 -22.38 9.81
N GLY A 258 -4.60 -23.43 10.65
CA GLY A 258 -4.95 -23.38 12.07
C GLY A 258 -6.45 -23.54 12.37
N PHE A 259 -7.27 -23.90 11.38
CA PHE A 259 -8.67 -24.25 11.63
C PHE A 259 -8.76 -25.66 12.21
N THR A 260 -9.56 -25.81 13.27
CA THR A 260 -9.73 -27.09 13.97
C THR A 260 -11.16 -27.61 13.97
N ASN A 261 -12.13 -26.75 13.63
CA ASN A 261 -13.55 -27.06 13.70
C ASN A 261 -14.20 -26.87 12.32
N PHE A 262 -14.71 -27.96 11.77
CA PHE A 262 -15.29 -28.02 10.43
C PHE A 262 -16.72 -28.57 10.46
N LYS A 263 -17.54 -28.09 9.53
CA LYS A 263 -18.85 -28.67 9.22
C LYS A 263 -18.95 -28.88 7.73
N PHE A 264 -19.49 -30.05 7.37
CA PHE A 264 -19.78 -30.43 6.01
C PHE A 264 -21.30 -30.43 5.84
N ILE A 265 -21.81 -29.54 5.01
CA ILE A 265 -23.25 -29.35 4.80
C ILE A 265 -23.54 -29.65 3.33
N PRO A 266 -24.48 -30.56 3.01
CA PRO A 266 -24.92 -30.77 1.63
C PRO A 266 -25.44 -29.48 1.01
N ASP A 267 -24.99 -29.16 -0.21
CA ASP A 267 -25.42 -27.96 -0.92
C ASP A 267 -26.81 -28.16 -1.55
N GLU A 268 -27.72 -27.21 -1.34
CA GLU A 268 -29.06 -27.22 -1.90
C GLU A 268 -29.08 -27.00 -3.43
N LYS A 269 -28.06 -26.31 -3.98
CA LYS A 269 -27.98 -25.95 -5.41
C LYS A 269 -27.91 -27.18 -6.33
N LYS A 270 -27.39 -28.32 -5.84
CA LYS A 270 -27.30 -29.61 -6.54
C LYS A 270 -26.99 -29.47 -8.04
N SER A 271 -25.89 -28.78 -8.34
CA SER A 271 -25.45 -28.43 -9.69
C SER A 271 -25.23 -29.69 -10.52
N LYS A 272 -25.67 -29.68 -11.78
CA LYS A 272 -25.77 -30.89 -12.62
C LYS A 272 -24.43 -31.47 -13.06
N TYR A 273 -23.35 -30.71 -12.94
CA TYR A 273 -21.99 -31.20 -13.21
C TYR A 273 -21.45 -32.09 -12.08
N TYR A 274 -22.06 -32.06 -10.89
CA TYR A 274 -21.76 -33.00 -9.80
C TYR A 274 -22.75 -34.17 -9.80
N THR A 275 -22.27 -35.33 -9.33
CA THR A 275 -23.08 -36.48 -8.99
C THR A 275 -24.07 -36.08 -7.89
N PRO A 276 -25.36 -36.48 -7.97
CA PRO A 276 -26.34 -36.17 -6.94
C PRO A 276 -25.83 -36.49 -5.53
N GLU A 277 -26.14 -35.61 -4.58
CA GLU A 277 -25.79 -35.77 -3.14
C GLU A 277 -24.29 -35.69 -2.82
N THR A 278 -23.42 -35.43 -3.80
CA THR A 278 -21.98 -35.28 -3.54
C THR A 278 -21.54 -33.84 -3.32
N GLN A 279 -22.31 -32.85 -3.79
CA GLN A 279 -21.98 -31.44 -3.61
C GLN A 279 -22.13 -31.03 -2.14
N THR A 280 -21.01 -30.60 -1.55
CA THR A 280 -20.89 -30.31 -0.12
C THR A 280 -20.19 -28.98 0.10
N GLU A 281 -20.81 -28.10 0.87
CA GLU A 281 -20.22 -26.88 1.40
C GLU A 281 -19.41 -27.18 2.67
N VAL A 282 -18.25 -26.56 2.78
CA VAL A 282 -17.33 -26.67 3.92
C VAL A 282 -17.38 -25.36 4.70
N TYR A 283 -17.83 -25.45 5.95
CA TYR A 283 -17.82 -24.35 6.88
C TYR A 283 -16.70 -24.53 7.89
N ALA A 284 -15.89 -23.49 8.07
CA ALA A 284 -14.87 -23.43 9.12
C ALA A 284 -15.30 -22.43 10.20
N TYR A 285 -15.10 -22.77 11.46
CA TYR A 285 -15.38 -21.85 12.57
C TYR A 285 -14.22 -20.88 12.75
N HIS A 286 -14.51 -19.58 12.77
CA HIS A 286 -13.51 -18.56 13.02
C HIS A 286 -13.49 -18.12 14.50
N PRO A 287 -12.41 -18.37 15.26
CA PRO A 287 -12.39 -18.10 16.70
C PRO A 287 -12.58 -16.63 17.08
N LYS A 288 -12.10 -15.68 16.26
CA LYS A 288 -12.22 -14.24 16.56
C LYS A 288 -13.59 -13.66 16.23
N LEU A 289 -14.18 -14.05 15.09
CA LEU A 289 -15.51 -13.60 14.68
C LEU A 289 -16.63 -14.36 15.39
N LYS A 290 -16.32 -15.54 15.95
CA LYS A 290 -17.28 -16.45 16.59
C LYS A 290 -18.41 -16.90 15.67
N GLU A 291 -18.10 -17.05 14.38
CA GLU A 291 -19.06 -17.40 13.32
C GLU A 291 -18.55 -18.58 12.48
N TRP A 292 -19.49 -19.31 11.87
CA TRP A 292 -19.21 -20.34 10.87
C TRP A 292 -19.22 -19.70 9.48
N LEU A 293 -18.12 -19.83 8.76
CA LEU A 293 -17.96 -19.23 7.45
C LEU A 293 -17.75 -20.34 6.42
N GLU A 294 -18.53 -20.27 5.33
CA GLU A 294 -18.29 -21.08 4.14
C GLU A 294 -16.92 -20.70 3.54
N VAL A 295 -16.04 -21.67 3.41
CA VAL A 295 -14.66 -21.51 2.92
C VAL A 295 -14.37 -22.29 1.65
N ALA A 296 -15.05 -23.42 1.45
CA ALA A 296 -14.85 -24.25 0.27
C ALA A 296 -16.13 -25.00 -0.12
N THR A 297 -16.17 -25.47 -1.35
CA THR A 297 -17.20 -26.37 -1.86
C THR A 297 -16.51 -27.49 -2.63
N PHE A 298 -16.98 -28.72 -2.48
CA PHE A 298 -16.46 -29.85 -3.23
C PHE A 298 -17.57 -30.79 -3.67
N GLY A 299 -17.25 -31.71 -4.58
CA GLY A 299 -18.15 -32.76 -5.03
C GLY A 299 -17.46 -33.72 -6.01
N VAL A 300 -18.17 -34.78 -6.38
CA VAL A 300 -17.68 -35.75 -7.37
C VAL A 300 -18.35 -35.45 -8.71
N TYR A 301 -17.59 -35.24 -9.78
CA TYR A 301 -18.15 -34.95 -11.09
C TYR A 301 -19.10 -36.06 -11.57
N SER A 302 -20.19 -35.64 -12.21
CA SER A 302 -21.19 -36.55 -12.76
C SER A 302 -20.59 -37.42 -13.86
N PRO A 303 -20.79 -38.75 -13.84
CA PRO A 303 -20.38 -39.63 -14.94
C PRO A 303 -20.92 -39.19 -16.31
N VAL A 304 -22.08 -38.53 -16.34
CA VAL A 304 -22.66 -37.97 -17.57
C VAL A 304 -21.79 -36.84 -18.13
N ALA A 305 -21.27 -35.96 -17.26
CA ALA A 305 -20.37 -34.89 -17.66
C ALA A 305 -19.00 -35.46 -18.07
N LEU A 306 -18.43 -36.35 -17.24
CA LEU A 306 -17.14 -37.00 -17.48
C LEU A 306 -17.09 -37.74 -18.83
N SER A 307 -18.15 -38.48 -19.17
CA SER A 307 -18.25 -39.25 -20.41
C SER A 307 -18.15 -38.38 -21.66
N LYS A 308 -18.62 -37.12 -21.63
CA LYS A 308 -18.52 -36.19 -22.77
C LYS A 308 -17.09 -35.71 -23.04
N TYR A 309 -16.17 -35.98 -22.13
CA TYR A 309 -14.75 -35.70 -22.24
C TYR A 309 -13.90 -36.98 -22.34
N GLY A 310 -14.54 -38.16 -22.49
CA GLY A 310 -13.82 -39.44 -22.57
C GLY A 310 -13.12 -39.82 -21.26
N ILE A 311 -13.61 -39.33 -20.12
CA ILE A 311 -13.10 -39.70 -18.80
C ILE A 311 -14.00 -40.83 -18.25
N ASP A 312 -13.39 -41.96 -17.93
CA ASP A 312 -14.05 -43.21 -17.53
C ASP A 312 -13.90 -43.55 -16.05
N VAL A 313 -13.25 -42.69 -15.26
CA VAL A 313 -13.08 -42.85 -13.81
C VAL A 313 -13.69 -41.69 -13.02
N PRO A 314 -14.09 -41.91 -11.75
CA PRO A 314 -14.54 -40.84 -10.87
C PRO A 314 -13.49 -39.74 -10.69
N VAL A 315 -13.98 -38.50 -10.60
CA VAL A 315 -13.16 -37.31 -10.33
C VAL A 315 -13.79 -36.49 -9.22
N MET A 316 -13.09 -36.33 -8.10
CA MET A 316 -13.49 -35.42 -7.02
C MET A 316 -12.82 -34.07 -7.24
N ASN A 317 -13.60 -33.00 -7.13
CA ASN A 317 -13.13 -31.63 -7.21
C ASN A 317 -13.46 -30.88 -5.92
N LEU A 318 -12.49 -30.08 -5.45
CA LEU A 318 -12.68 -29.11 -4.37
C LEU A 318 -12.27 -27.73 -4.88
N GLY A 319 -13.01 -26.70 -4.50
CA GLY A 319 -12.69 -25.30 -4.75
C GLY A 319 -12.83 -24.48 -3.46
N LEU A 320 -11.77 -23.74 -3.13
CA LEU A 320 -11.71 -22.81 -2.01
C LEU A 320 -11.57 -21.39 -2.55
N GLY A 321 -12.33 -20.45 -1.99
CA GLY A 321 -12.20 -19.03 -2.31
C GLY A 321 -11.02 -18.42 -1.55
N VAL A 322 -9.97 -18.01 -2.26
CA VAL A 322 -8.74 -17.49 -1.63
C VAL A 322 -9.03 -16.22 -0.85
N GLU A 323 -9.76 -15.27 -1.44
CA GLU A 323 -10.10 -14.00 -0.82
C GLU A 323 -10.88 -14.22 0.48
N ARG A 324 -11.78 -15.20 0.52
CA ARG A 324 -12.54 -15.56 1.70
C ARG A 324 -11.63 -16.03 2.82
N LEU A 325 -10.68 -16.92 2.52
CA LEU A 325 -9.69 -17.39 3.48
C LEU A 325 -8.80 -16.24 3.97
N ALA A 326 -8.33 -15.39 3.05
CA ALA A 326 -7.50 -14.22 3.36
C ALA A 326 -8.22 -13.24 4.29
N MET A 327 -9.51 -12.98 4.07
CA MET A 327 -10.32 -12.14 4.94
C MET A 327 -10.39 -12.69 6.37
N ILE A 328 -10.59 -14.01 6.49
CA ILE A 328 -10.70 -14.68 7.78
C ILE A 328 -9.35 -14.62 8.51
N SER A 329 -8.27 -15.06 7.85
CA SER A 329 -6.93 -15.06 8.44
C SER A 329 -6.42 -13.66 8.78
N GLY A 330 -6.72 -12.67 7.93
CA GLY A 330 -6.31 -11.27 8.08
C GLY A 330 -7.27 -10.38 8.88
N ASN A 331 -8.41 -10.91 9.31
CA ASN A 331 -9.47 -10.17 10.01
C ASN A 331 -9.97 -8.92 9.24
N PHE A 332 -10.19 -9.08 7.93
CA PHE A 332 -10.78 -8.05 7.08
C PHE A 332 -12.30 -8.22 7.00
N ALA A 333 -13.03 -7.10 7.08
CA ALA A 333 -14.50 -7.09 7.04
C ALA A 333 -15.09 -6.91 5.62
N ASP A 334 -14.29 -6.40 4.68
CA ASP A 334 -14.69 -6.14 3.30
C ASP A 334 -13.60 -6.60 2.34
N VAL A 335 -13.97 -7.49 1.40
CA VAL A 335 -13.04 -8.05 0.40
C VAL A 335 -12.44 -6.95 -0.48
N ARG A 336 -13.19 -5.89 -0.78
CA ARG A 336 -12.74 -4.83 -1.69
C ARG A 336 -11.64 -3.99 -1.06
N GLU A 337 -11.78 -3.69 0.24
CA GLU A 337 -10.76 -2.98 1.02
C GLU A 337 -9.48 -3.82 1.18
N MET A 338 -9.64 -5.13 1.36
CA MET A 338 -8.51 -6.05 1.47
C MET A 338 -7.76 -6.24 0.14
N VAL A 339 -8.50 -6.38 -0.97
CA VAL A 339 -7.93 -6.67 -2.30
C VAL A 339 -7.38 -5.40 -2.96
N TYR A 340 -8.01 -4.25 -2.72
CA TYR A 340 -7.62 -2.98 -3.34
C TYR A 340 -7.42 -1.86 -2.32
N PRO A 341 -6.56 -2.04 -1.30
CA PRO A 341 -6.43 -1.09 -0.18
C PRO A 341 -6.06 0.34 -0.61
N GLN A 342 -5.43 0.52 -1.78
CA GLN A 342 -5.07 1.82 -2.35
C GLN A 342 -6.27 2.71 -2.73
N PHE A 343 -7.45 2.12 -2.96
CA PHE A 343 -8.68 2.88 -3.27
C PHE A 343 -9.49 3.23 -2.01
N TYR A 344 -9.02 2.78 -0.85
CA TYR A 344 -9.68 2.99 0.44
C TYR A 344 -8.76 3.78 1.38
N GLU A 345 -9.23 3.99 2.61
CA GLU A 345 -8.50 4.82 3.58
C GLU A 345 -7.17 4.16 3.99
N HIS A 346 -6.05 4.82 3.70
CA HIS A 346 -4.76 4.41 4.22
C HIS A 346 -4.64 4.80 5.70
N LYS A 347 -4.87 3.83 6.59
CA LYS A 347 -4.78 4.04 8.03
C LYS A 347 -3.32 4.12 8.49
N LEU A 348 -2.88 5.32 8.85
CA LEU A 348 -1.61 5.58 9.53
C LEU A 348 -1.72 5.16 11.00
N SER A 349 -0.72 4.43 11.49
CA SER A 349 -0.56 4.13 12.91
C SER A 349 -0.05 5.35 13.68
N ASP A 350 -0.13 5.32 15.02
CA ASP A 350 0.46 6.37 15.87
C ASP A 350 1.96 6.53 15.62
N ARG A 351 2.67 5.43 15.34
CA ARG A 351 4.09 5.47 14.97
C ARG A 351 4.31 6.17 13.62
N ASP A 352 3.40 5.95 12.66
CA ASP A 352 3.47 6.62 11.38
C ASP A 352 3.23 8.12 11.53
N VAL A 353 2.22 8.52 12.28
CA VAL A 353 1.93 9.94 12.54
C VAL A 353 3.09 10.59 13.32
N ALA A 354 3.65 9.94 14.35
CA ALA A 354 4.76 10.47 15.14
C ALA A 354 6.02 10.72 14.28
N SER A 355 6.30 9.83 13.34
CA SER A 355 7.42 10.00 12.40
C SER A 355 7.22 11.13 11.38
N MET A 356 5.97 11.55 11.18
CA MET A 356 5.58 12.61 10.25
C MET A 356 5.57 13.98 10.93
N VAL A 357 5.74 14.05 12.26
CA VAL A 357 5.98 15.28 13.01
C VAL A 357 7.47 15.63 12.93
N LYS A 358 7.77 16.79 12.35
CA LYS A 358 9.14 17.28 12.09
C LYS A 358 9.30 18.71 12.58
N LEU A 359 10.54 19.10 12.88
CA LEU A 359 10.86 20.52 13.01
C LEU A 359 10.71 21.19 11.65
N ASP A 360 10.09 22.37 11.65
CA ASP A 360 9.89 23.14 10.43
C ASP A 360 11.19 23.78 9.96
N LYS A 361 11.84 24.54 10.86
CA LYS A 361 13.15 25.17 10.63
C LYS A 361 14.23 24.53 11.50
N VAL A 362 15.40 24.31 10.90
CA VAL A 362 16.59 23.76 11.56
C VAL A 362 17.83 24.46 10.99
N PRO A 363 18.85 24.81 11.80
CA PRO A 363 20.07 25.40 11.28
C PRO A 363 20.79 24.47 10.30
N VAL A 364 21.33 25.05 9.24
CA VAL A 364 22.09 24.34 8.21
C VAL A 364 23.54 24.17 8.66
N MET A 365 24.13 25.21 9.25
CA MET A 365 25.50 25.22 9.76
C MET A 365 25.62 24.35 11.01
N ASP A 366 26.58 23.40 10.99
CA ASP A 366 26.83 22.50 12.11
C ASP A 366 27.25 23.24 13.39
N GLU A 367 28.00 24.35 13.28
CA GLU A 367 28.38 25.18 14.44
C GLU A 367 27.16 25.78 15.16
N ILE A 368 26.17 26.26 14.40
CA ILE A 368 24.92 26.81 14.95
C ILE A 368 24.03 25.67 15.48
N TYR A 369 24.06 24.52 14.81
CA TYR A 369 23.37 23.31 15.28
C TYR A 369 23.92 22.87 16.65
N ASP A 370 25.23 22.88 16.84
CA ASP A 370 25.87 22.53 18.12
C ASP A 370 25.64 23.60 19.19
N LEU A 371 25.64 24.90 18.83
CA LEU A 371 25.14 25.96 19.71
C LEU A 371 23.70 25.69 20.16
N THR A 372 22.85 25.12 19.30
CA THR A 372 21.46 24.82 19.66
C THR A 372 21.38 23.80 20.79
N LYS A 373 22.24 22.78 20.79
CA LYS A 373 22.30 21.78 21.88
C LYS A 373 22.74 22.42 23.19
N GLU A 374 23.79 23.25 23.13
CA GLU A 374 24.30 24.00 24.28
C GLU A 374 23.24 24.96 24.86
N LEU A 375 22.47 25.61 23.98
CA LEU A 375 21.35 26.47 24.34
C LEU A 375 20.24 25.66 25.04
N ILE A 376 19.87 24.49 24.51
CA ILE A 376 18.86 23.61 25.12
C ILE A 376 19.32 23.20 26.52
N ASP A 377 20.54 22.71 26.68
CA ASP A 377 21.07 22.25 27.97
C ASP A 377 21.12 23.39 28.99
N SER A 378 21.54 24.58 28.56
CA SER A 378 21.56 25.79 29.39
C SER A 378 20.16 26.21 29.82
N CYS A 379 19.19 26.19 28.92
CA CYS A 379 17.79 26.48 29.22
C CYS A 379 17.20 25.49 30.22
N VAL A 380 17.43 24.19 30.03
CA VAL A 380 16.90 23.13 30.91
C VAL A 380 17.46 23.27 32.33
N LYS A 381 18.77 23.51 32.47
CA LYS A 381 19.42 23.69 33.78
C LYS A 381 18.92 24.92 34.55
N ASN A 382 18.57 25.99 33.83
CA ASN A 382 18.24 27.29 34.42
C ASN A 382 16.74 27.61 34.39
N LYS A 383 15.87 26.67 33.99
CA LYS A 383 14.43 26.90 33.78
C LYS A 383 13.71 27.47 35.01
N ASP A 384 14.17 27.12 36.21
CA ASP A 384 13.53 27.47 37.49
C ASP A 384 14.16 28.71 38.17
N LEU A 385 15.08 29.42 37.50
CA LEU A 385 15.63 30.68 38.01
C LEU A 385 14.50 31.68 38.27
N LYS A 386 14.47 32.27 39.47
CA LYS A 386 13.41 33.19 39.90
C LYS A 386 13.60 34.58 39.27
N SER A 387 12.53 35.08 38.66
CA SER A 387 12.46 36.40 38.05
C SER A 387 12.51 37.53 39.10
N PRO A 388 13.12 38.70 38.78
CA PRO A 388 13.75 39.05 37.50
C PRO A 388 15.08 38.33 37.30
N CYS A 389 15.22 37.65 36.17
CA CYS A 389 16.39 36.83 35.86
C CYS A 389 16.74 36.90 34.37
N GLU A 390 18.01 36.67 34.07
CA GLU A 390 18.52 36.57 32.71
C GLU A 390 19.57 35.46 32.58
N LEU A 391 19.61 34.86 31.40
CA LEU A 391 20.55 33.83 30.99
C LEU A 391 21.16 34.29 29.67
N THR A 392 22.44 34.66 29.72
CA THR A 392 23.20 35.09 28.55
C THR A 392 24.14 33.98 28.08
N ILE A 393 24.11 33.69 26.78
CA ILE A 393 25.07 32.84 26.09
C ILE A 393 25.75 33.67 25.00
N GLU A 394 27.07 33.71 25.02
CA GLU A 394 27.89 34.43 24.05
C GLU A 394 28.76 33.46 23.26
N LYS A 395 28.76 33.58 21.93
CA LYS A 395 29.57 32.73 21.05
C LYS A 395 29.99 33.48 19.81
N THR A 396 31.25 33.34 19.44
CA THR A 396 31.79 33.94 18.21
C THR A 396 31.80 32.91 17.08
N PHE A 397 31.23 33.29 15.95
CA PHE A 397 31.17 32.47 14.74
C PHE A 397 32.08 33.05 13.65
N SER A 398 32.69 32.17 12.85
CA SER A 398 33.41 32.58 11.64
C SER A 398 32.46 32.44 10.45
N PHE A 399 32.06 33.57 9.86
CA PHE A 399 31.20 33.60 8.68
C PHE A 399 31.99 34.16 7.50
N GLY A 400 32.54 33.27 6.67
CA GLY A 400 33.48 33.65 5.62
C GLY A 400 34.78 34.23 6.19
N LYS A 401 35.09 35.49 5.85
CA LYS A 401 36.27 36.21 6.39
C LYS A 401 35.95 37.06 7.62
N THR A 402 34.68 37.14 8.01
CA THR A 402 34.23 37.98 9.14
C THR A 402 33.97 37.13 10.37
N LYS A 403 34.31 37.66 11.53
CA LYS A 403 33.88 37.09 12.81
C LYS A 403 32.63 37.84 13.27
N LYS A 404 31.59 37.10 13.65
CA LYS A 404 30.37 37.65 14.22
C LYS A 404 30.27 37.21 15.67
N ASN A 405 30.17 38.15 16.60
CA ASN A 405 29.95 37.83 18.00
C ASN A 405 28.45 37.81 18.27
N VAL A 406 27.93 36.68 18.74
CA VAL A 406 26.50 36.50 18.98
C VAL A 406 26.26 36.43 20.49
N LYS A 407 25.35 37.27 20.97
CA LYS A 407 24.86 37.27 22.34
C LYS A 407 23.38 36.92 22.35
N ILE A 408 23.03 35.77 22.91
CA ILE A 408 21.64 35.31 23.12
C ILE A 408 21.30 35.55 24.58
N ASN A 409 20.38 36.47 24.87
CA ASN A 409 19.88 36.72 26.21
C ASN A 409 18.44 36.22 26.35
N ILE A 410 18.22 35.25 27.24
CA ILE A 410 16.90 34.75 27.62
C ILE A 410 16.55 35.36 28.96
N PHE A 411 15.37 35.96 29.11
CA PHE A 411 15.05 36.69 30.33
C PHE A 411 13.57 36.61 30.72
N GLU A 412 13.31 36.79 32.00
CA GLU A 412 11.98 37.05 32.55
C GLU A 412 12.06 38.27 33.48
N LYS A 413 11.13 39.21 33.31
CA LYS A 413 11.10 40.50 34.04
C LYS A 413 9.98 40.55 35.07
N GLU A 414 8.93 39.75 34.90
CA GLU A 414 7.77 39.77 35.80
C GLU A 414 8.08 39.03 37.10
N GLU A 415 8.03 39.74 38.23
CA GLU A 415 8.28 39.16 39.56
C GLU A 415 7.36 37.98 39.87
N GLY A 416 7.88 37.00 40.62
CA GLY A 416 7.12 35.80 41.03
C GLY A 416 7.02 34.70 39.97
N LYS A 417 7.62 34.89 38.78
CA LYS A 417 7.75 33.86 37.73
C LYS A 417 9.13 33.18 37.75
N ASN A 418 9.24 32.08 37.02
CA ASN A 418 10.51 31.45 36.69
C ASN A 418 10.98 31.91 35.30
N LEU A 419 12.25 31.68 34.96
CA LEU A 419 12.83 32.00 33.65
C LEU A 419 12.02 31.43 32.49
N LEU A 420 11.53 30.20 32.63
CA LEU A 420 10.72 29.51 31.62
C LEU A 420 9.41 29.01 32.23
N GLY A 421 8.35 28.96 31.42
CA GLY A 421 7.03 28.51 31.83
C GLY A 421 6.93 27.01 32.12
N PRO A 422 5.88 26.57 32.83
CA PRO A 422 5.76 25.18 33.29
C PRO A 422 5.64 24.16 32.16
N SER A 423 5.17 24.56 30.97
CA SER A 423 5.02 23.65 29.83
C SER A 423 6.25 23.57 28.93
N ILE A 424 7.36 24.21 29.28
CA ILE A 424 8.54 24.30 28.41
C ILE A 424 9.19 22.93 28.14
N LEU A 425 9.00 21.98 29.05
CA LEU A 425 9.50 20.60 28.93
C LEU A 425 8.45 19.62 28.42
N ASN A 426 7.26 20.08 28.01
CA ASN A 426 6.27 19.20 27.41
C ASN A 426 6.87 18.51 26.18
N GLU A 427 6.69 17.20 26.10
CA GLU A 427 7.10 16.38 24.98
C GLU A 427 5.92 16.08 24.08
N ILE A 428 6.16 16.07 22.77
CA ILE A 428 5.12 15.75 21.79
C ILE A 428 5.00 14.24 21.65
N TYR A 429 3.79 13.75 21.86
CA TYR A 429 3.38 12.36 21.72
C TYR A 429 2.29 12.22 20.67
N VAL A 430 2.16 11.01 20.12
CA VAL A 430 0.99 10.59 19.36
C VAL A 430 0.30 9.44 20.06
N TYR A 431 -1.00 9.58 20.33
CA TYR A 431 -1.81 8.56 20.99
C TYR A 431 -3.24 8.52 20.46
N ASP A 432 -3.68 7.34 20.04
CA ASP A 432 -5.01 7.11 19.46
C ASP A 432 -5.31 8.08 18.30
N GLY A 433 -4.30 8.30 17.45
CA GLY A 433 -4.34 9.23 16.32
C GLY A 433 -4.33 10.72 16.70
N ASN A 434 -4.25 11.08 17.98
CA ASN A 434 -4.12 12.47 18.43
C ASN A 434 -2.65 12.87 18.56
N VAL A 435 -2.31 14.12 18.26
CA VAL A 435 -0.97 14.68 18.52
C VAL A 435 -1.06 15.57 19.74
N ILE A 436 -0.37 15.21 20.82
CA ILE A 436 -0.56 15.84 22.12
C ILE A 436 0.76 16.24 22.77
N GLY A 437 0.76 17.36 23.49
CA GLY A 437 1.89 17.78 24.32
C GLY A 437 1.72 17.33 25.75
N ILE A 438 2.57 16.41 26.21
CA ILE A 438 2.48 15.80 27.53
C ILE A 438 3.55 16.40 28.46
N PRO A 439 3.19 16.91 29.65
CA PRO A 439 4.18 17.42 30.61
C PRO A 439 4.97 16.31 31.34
N GLU A 440 6.08 16.68 31.96
CA GLU A 440 6.86 15.77 32.81
C GLU A 440 6.08 15.35 34.06
N SER A 441 5.42 16.31 34.72
CA SER A 441 4.50 16.13 35.85
C SER A 441 3.08 16.56 35.46
N PHE A 442 2.07 15.92 36.05
CA PHE A 442 0.65 16.25 35.86
C PHE A 442 0.14 17.29 36.88
N ASP A 443 1.03 17.92 37.65
CA ASP A 443 0.67 18.98 38.59
C ASP A 443 0.03 20.17 37.84
N GLY A 444 -1.18 20.57 38.26
CA GLY A 444 -1.92 21.68 37.63
C GLY A 444 -2.61 21.33 36.31
N VAL A 445 -2.52 20.08 35.84
CA VAL A 445 -3.36 19.57 34.75
C VAL A 445 -4.78 19.36 35.28
N LYS A 446 -5.79 19.75 34.50
CA LYS A 446 -7.19 19.51 34.88
C LYS A 446 -7.46 18.01 34.93
N GLU A 447 -8.17 17.57 35.98
CA GLU A 447 -8.48 16.15 36.20
C GLU A 447 -9.17 15.47 35.01
N GLU A 448 -9.97 16.21 34.24
CA GLU A 448 -10.64 15.70 33.03
C GLU A 448 -9.68 15.21 31.92
N PHE A 449 -8.45 15.74 31.87
CA PHE A 449 -7.43 15.36 30.87
C PHE A 449 -6.37 14.41 31.42
N LYS A 450 -6.32 14.23 32.75
CA LYS A 450 -5.21 13.54 33.41
C LYS A 450 -5.10 12.08 33.00
N ASP A 451 -6.19 11.32 33.07
CA ASP A 451 -6.24 9.90 32.65
C ASP A 451 -5.83 9.73 31.18
N PHE A 452 -6.31 10.61 30.30
CA PHE A 452 -5.97 10.55 28.87
C PHE A 452 -4.48 10.83 28.61
N LEU A 453 -3.89 11.83 29.27
CA LEU A 453 -2.47 12.15 29.10
C LEU A 453 -1.56 11.12 29.78
N GLU A 454 -1.97 10.53 30.91
CA GLU A 454 -1.26 9.42 31.55
C GLU A 454 -1.21 8.19 30.65
N LYS A 455 -2.34 7.81 30.04
CA LYS A 455 -2.39 6.75 29.02
C LYS A 455 -1.57 7.11 27.80
N GLY A 456 -1.66 8.34 27.31
CA GLY A 456 -0.85 8.81 26.19
C GLY A 456 0.66 8.72 26.45
N LYS A 457 1.08 8.96 27.70
CA LYS A 457 2.49 8.83 28.11
C LYS A 457 2.93 7.37 28.21
N ALA A 458 2.05 6.48 28.65
CA ALA A 458 2.33 5.06 28.85
C ALA A 458 2.26 4.23 27.56
N GLU A 459 1.28 4.49 26.70
CA GLU A 459 0.94 3.68 25.52
C GLU A 459 1.24 4.38 24.20
N GLY A 460 1.32 5.72 24.22
CA GLY A 460 1.56 6.53 23.02
C GLY A 460 3.00 6.50 22.53
N VAL A 461 3.21 7.13 21.38
CA VAL A 461 4.51 7.19 20.71
C VAL A 461 5.11 8.58 20.90
N ALA A 462 6.19 8.65 21.68
CA ALA A 462 6.99 9.86 21.84
C ALA A 462 7.67 10.24 20.51
N THR A 463 7.63 11.52 20.16
CA THR A 463 8.40 12.04 19.02
C THR A 463 9.86 12.31 19.37
N GLY A 464 10.23 12.33 20.66
CA GLY A 464 11.55 12.74 21.11
C GLY A 464 11.81 14.24 20.95
N ILE A 465 10.76 15.06 20.83
CA ILE A 465 10.85 16.52 20.69
C ILE A 465 10.05 17.17 21.83
N ARG A 466 10.75 17.94 22.67
CA ARG A 466 10.15 18.82 23.68
C ARG A 466 9.95 20.22 23.11
N TYR A 467 9.13 21.01 23.79
CA TYR A 467 8.87 22.39 23.37
C TYR A 467 10.15 23.22 23.39
N ILE A 468 11.00 23.04 24.42
CA ILE A 468 12.30 23.70 24.49
C ILE A 468 13.19 23.35 23.30
N ASP A 469 13.22 22.08 22.89
CA ASP A 469 14.07 21.64 21.78
C ASP A 469 13.65 22.40 20.52
N ALA A 470 12.36 22.39 20.21
CA ALA A 470 11.82 22.98 19.00
C ALA A 470 11.93 24.52 18.98
N LEU A 471 11.74 25.17 20.13
CA LEU A 471 11.92 26.62 20.30
C LEU A 471 13.39 27.06 20.19
N CYS A 472 14.33 26.31 20.77
CA CYS A 472 15.75 26.58 20.59
C CYS A 472 16.17 26.47 19.12
N PHE A 473 15.71 25.42 18.41
CA PHE A 473 15.91 25.31 16.96
C PHE A 473 15.29 26.48 16.18
N LYS A 474 14.15 27.02 16.61
CA LYS A 474 13.54 28.22 16.01
C LYS A 474 14.44 29.45 16.16
N ILE A 475 15.01 29.66 17.36
CA ILE A 475 15.88 30.79 17.67
C ILE A 475 17.16 30.71 16.84
N THR A 476 17.82 29.56 16.83
CA THR A 476 19.10 29.39 16.13
C THR A 476 18.94 29.35 14.61
N SER A 477 17.82 28.86 14.09
CA SER A 477 17.52 29.00 12.65
C SER A 477 17.31 30.47 12.26
N LYS A 478 16.63 31.25 13.11
CA LYS A 478 16.48 32.70 12.89
C LYS A 478 17.80 33.45 13.02
N LEU A 479 18.72 32.99 13.87
CA LEU A 479 20.09 33.51 13.93
C LEU A 479 20.84 33.31 12.61
N GLU A 480 20.72 32.13 12.00
CA GLU A 480 21.31 31.86 10.69
C GLU A 480 20.69 32.72 9.58
N GLU A 481 19.36 32.90 9.59
CA GLU A 481 18.66 33.86 8.71
C GLU A 481 19.18 35.30 8.93
N ALA A 482 19.46 35.70 10.19
CA ALA A 482 20.01 37.01 10.53
C ALA A 482 21.45 37.19 10.00
N PHE A 483 22.26 36.14 9.99
CA PHE A 483 23.61 36.17 9.41
C PHE A 483 23.57 36.50 7.92
N VAL A 484 22.64 35.91 7.17
CA VAL A 484 22.47 36.10 5.73
C VAL A 484 21.82 37.46 5.40
N SER A 485 20.84 37.88 6.21
CA SER A 485 20.12 39.14 6.01
C SER A 485 20.85 40.38 6.55
N ASN A 486 22.02 40.23 7.17
CA ASN A 486 22.76 41.29 7.87
C ASN A 486 21.94 42.01 8.95
N THR A 487 21.08 41.27 9.64
CA THR A 487 20.33 41.78 10.78
C THR A 487 21.22 41.78 12.03
N SER A 488 21.34 42.91 12.73
CA SER A 488 22.20 43.04 13.93
C SER A 488 21.50 42.63 15.23
N GLU A 489 20.18 42.69 15.30
CA GLU A 489 19.42 42.25 16.47
C GLU A 489 18.04 41.71 16.11
N PHE A 490 17.54 40.76 16.89
CA PHE A 490 16.15 40.33 16.79
C PHE A 490 15.63 39.81 18.12
N LYS A 491 14.29 39.80 18.24
CA LYS A 491 13.58 39.24 19.40
C LYS A 491 12.75 38.03 18.99
N VAL A 492 12.64 37.09 19.92
CA VAL A 492 11.73 35.94 19.84
C VAL A 492 10.95 35.91 21.15
N LYS A 493 9.62 35.96 21.04
CA LYS A 493 8.72 35.89 22.20
C LYS A 493 7.65 34.83 21.95
N VAL A 494 7.55 33.87 22.86
CA VAL A 494 6.53 32.81 22.83
C VAL A 494 5.91 32.74 24.23
N PRO A 495 4.79 33.43 24.48
CA PRO A 495 4.17 33.44 25.80
C PRO A 495 3.41 32.14 26.07
N ILE A 496 2.57 31.73 25.13
CA ILE A 496 1.74 30.53 25.21
C ILE A 496 1.76 29.81 23.87
N VAL A 497 1.91 28.49 23.91
CA VAL A 497 1.81 27.61 22.74
C VAL A 497 0.33 27.32 22.50
N ARG A 498 -0.12 27.49 21.27
CA ARG A 498 -1.50 27.18 20.84
C ARG A 498 -1.55 26.11 19.75
N SER A 499 -0.50 26.02 18.95
CA SER A 499 -0.39 25.12 17.81
C SER A 499 1.05 24.63 17.63
N LEU A 500 1.24 23.60 16.78
CA LEU A 500 2.57 23.11 16.41
C LEU A 500 3.47 24.21 15.83
N SER A 501 2.91 25.14 15.07
CA SER A 501 3.67 26.23 14.43
C SER A 501 4.30 27.21 15.44
N ASP A 502 3.68 27.39 16.61
CA ASP A 502 4.23 28.27 17.66
C ASP A 502 5.58 27.75 18.17
N ILE A 503 5.72 26.42 18.22
CA ILE A 503 6.91 25.69 18.62
C ILE A 503 7.69 25.11 17.44
N ASN A 504 7.64 25.71 16.25
CA ASN A 504 8.50 25.31 15.11
C ASN A 504 8.33 23.83 14.70
N LEU A 505 7.12 23.30 14.84
CA LEU A 505 6.77 21.96 14.38
C LEU A 505 5.82 22.04 13.20
N LYS A 506 5.96 21.08 12.30
CA LYS A 506 5.02 20.79 11.23
C LYS A 506 4.72 19.30 11.19
N ILE A 507 3.58 18.97 10.59
CA ILE A 507 3.15 17.61 10.35
C ILE A 507 2.92 17.42 8.85
N ASP A 508 3.19 16.23 8.35
CA ASP A 508 2.91 15.87 6.95
C ASP A 508 1.41 15.98 6.63
N ASP A 509 1.09 16.45 5.42
CA ASP A 509 -0.29 16.69 4.98
C ASP A 509 -1.15 15.41 5.00
N ILE A 510 -0.54 14.24 4.78
CA ILE A 510 -1.25 12.95 4.80
C ILE A 510 -1.70 12.63 6.23
N ALA A 511 -0.83 12.83 7.22
CA ALA A 511 -1.18 12.65 8.63
C ALA A 511 -2.22 13.68 9.08
N LEU A 512 -2.07 14.95 8.66
CA LEU A 512 -3.03 16.00 8.98
C LEU A 512 -4.43 15.66 8.43
N LYS A 513 -4.51 15.19 7.18
CA LYS A 513 -5.77 14.77 6.55
C LYS A 513 -6.45 13.64 7.33
N GLN A 514 -5.69 12.64 7.79
CA GLN A 514 -6.24 11.55 8.62
C GLN A 514 -6.73 12.07 9.98
N ILE A 515 -5.97 12.93 10.64
CA ILE A 515 -6.36 13.50 11.94
C ILE A 515 -7.70 14.23 11.80
N MET A 516 -7.83 15.05 10.75
CA MET A 516 -9.07 15.78 10.47
C MET A 516 -10.23 14.86 10.09
N SER A 517 -10.02 13.87 9.20
CA SER A 517 -11.08 12.97 8.75
C SER A 517 -11.64 12.10 9.87
N LYS A 518 -10.80 11.75 10.86
CA LYS A 518 -11.16 10.91 12.01
C LYS A 518 -11.59 11.69 13.24
N ASN A 519 -11.80 13.01 13.12
CA ASN A 519 -12.13 13.89 14.23
C ASN A 519 -11.15 13.76 15.41
N LYS A 520 -9.87 13.53 15.12
CA LYS A 520 -8.78 13.51 16.10
C LYS A 520 -8.23 14.93 16.29
N VAL A 521 -7.48 15.13 17.37
CA VAL A 521 -7.06 16.48 17.82
C VAL A 521 -5.54 16.63 17.80
N ILE A 522 -5.09 17.85 17.50
CA ILE A 522 -3.73 18.33 17.75
C ILE A 522 -3.79 19.27 18.96
N ASP A 523 -3.46 18.79 20.15
CA ASP A 523 -3.47 19.58 21.39
C ASP A 523 -2.08 19.69 22.01
N VAL A 524 -1.39 20.77 21.64
CA VAL A 524 -0.04 21.09 22.13
C VAL A 524 -0.03 22.36 22.96
N ARG A 525 -1.15 22.69 23.61
CA ARG A 525 -1.29 23.96 24.32
C ARG A 525 -0.50 23.98 25.62
N GLY A 526 0.07 25.13 25.98
CA GLY A 526 0.74 25.30 27.27
C GLY A 526 1.50 26.61 27.40
N PRO A 527 1.51 27.26 28.58
CA PRO A 527 2.30 28.45 28.83
C PRO A 527 3.80 28.12 28.91
N VAL A 528 4.61 28.81 28.10
CA VAL A 528 6.07 28.61 28.02
C VAL A 528 6.88 29.87 28.36
N PHE A 529 6.27 31.07 28.29
CA PHE A 529 6.84 32.37 28.70
C PHE A 529 8.29 32.64 28.25
N LEU A 530 8.64 32.23 27.02
CA LEU A 530 9.98 32.40 26.50
C LEU A 530 10.15 33.82 25.92
N ASN A 531 11.05 34.62 26.49
CA ASN A 531 11.50 35.89 25.91
C ASN A 531 13.00 35.83 25.61
N VAL A 532 13.38 36.08 24.36
CA VAL A 532 14.77 36.05 23.90
C VAL A 532 15.09 37.31 23.12
N GLU A 533 16.22 37.92 23.43
CA GLU A 533 16.86 38.99 22.66
C GLU A 533 18.21 38.48 22.15
N VAL A 534 18.42 38.57 20.85
CA VAL A 534 19.69 38.16 20.21
C VAL A 534 20.34 39.38 19.59
N LYS A 535 21.62 39.59 19.90
CA LYS A 535 22.47 40.64 19.33
C LYS A 535 23.64 40.01 18.59
N ILE A 536 24.00 40.59 17.45
CA ILE A 536 25.03 40.13 16.53
C ILE A 536 25.93 41.32 16.21
N GLU A 537 27.18 41.24 16.65
CA GLU A 537 28.21 42.27 16.51
C GLU A 537 29.31 41.88 15.54
#